data_AF-A0A4R6SWQ3-F1
#
_entry.id   AF-A0A4R6SWQ3-F1
#
_cell.length_a   1.000
_cell.length_b   1.000
_cell.length_c   1.000
_cell.angle_alpha   90.00
_cell.angle_beta   90.00
_cell.angle_gamma   90.00
#
_symmetry.space_group_name_H-M   'P 1'
#
loop_
_entity.id
_entity.type
_entity.pdbx_description
1 polymer ?
#
loop_
_entity_poly.entity_id
_entity_poly.type
_entity_poly.pdbx_seq_one_letter_code
_entity_poly.pdbx_strand_id
1 'polypeptide(L)'
;MKAKYLFPPYFRIIGILLAIPGLILGYLFIFHGYNIPGFDSGADSNHMLGKLANYTNEIALTLAVIGFLFIAFSKVKREDELTAYLRLNALYWAVLINYLFYGKSLIMDGIGMMVSPDAYGGEVHDFISYNLCTPLIIFCLRFYYLLYKNKQSNEVPRLPLLKISAFTKIVRLLCILGTVVAVIMAVYTLGFNTFFDDEPKWANYLYSLYYFMPFLFLLWAYSKEPAEDELISSLRLEAMQIAVYVNYAVLLISNFSFFYFEFLIVQVFNLSTIPLIFLIIFRYRLFRLSRQQYPEDAADSGALETDPSIGLKHTNN
;
A
#
# COMPACT_ATOMS: atom_id res chain seq x y z
N MET A 1 -8.91 0.34 22.43
CA MET A 1 -9.04 -0.56 21.24
C MET A 1 -8.76 -2.00 21.64
N LYS A 2 -9.64 -2.95 21.32
CA LYS A 2 -9.33 -4.38 21.53
C LYS A 2 -8.49 -4.93 20.38
N ALA A 3 -7.44 -5.67 20.69
CA ALA A 3 -6.62 -6.33 19.68
C ALA A 3 -7.46 -7.34 18.88
N LYS A 4 -7.75 -7.01 17.62
CA LYS A 4 -8.37 -7.92 16.65
C LYS A 4 -7.25 -8.48 15.75
N TYR A 5 -7.24 -9.79 15.55
CA TYR A 5 -6.33 -10.49 14.62
C TYR A 5 -4.84 -10.50 15.02
N LEU A 6 -4.50 -11.09 16.18
CA LEU A 6 -3.11 -11.37 16.57
C LEU A 6 -2.83 -12.87 16.63
N PHE A 7 -1.66 -13.28 16.15
CA PHE A 7 -1.18 -14.65 16.27
C PHE A 7 -0.73 -14.96 17.72
N PRO A 8 -0.78 -16.24 18.13
CA PRO A 8 -0.21 -16.67 19.40
C PRO A 8 1.29 -16.33 19.54
N PRO A 9 1.82 -16.19 20.77
CA PRO A 9 3.19 -15.73 21.00
C PRO A 9 4.29 -16.57 20.33
N TYR A 10 4.06 -17.88 20.12
CA TYR A 10 5.02 -18.78 19.50
C TYR A 10 5.24 -18.51 18.00
N PHE A 11 4.26 -17.90 17.32
CA PHE A 11 4.43 -17.46 15.92
C PHE A 11 5.55 -16.46 15.75
N ARG A 12 5.95 -15.73 16.81
CA ARG A 12 7.11 -14.85 16.75
C ARG A 12 8.40 -15.61 16.46
N ILE A 13 8.59 -16.77 17.09
CA ILE A 13 9.79 -17.58 16.91
C ILE A 13 9.78 -18.18 15.50
N ILE A 14 8.62 -18.69 15.06
CA ILE A 14 8.42 -19.17 13.69
C ILE A 14 8.73 -18.04 12.70
N GLY A 15 8.23 -16.83 12.97
CA GLY A 15 8.45 -15.67 12.13
C GLY A 15 9.93 -15.30 11.99
N ILE A 16 10.70 -15.35 13.07
CA ILE A 16 12.17 -15.14 13.04
C ILE A 16 12.85 -16.25 12.22
N LEU A 17 12.45 -17.50 12.44
CA LEU A 17 12.98 -18.67 11.73
C LEU A 17 12.69 -18.62 10.23
N LEU A 18 11.59 -17.98 9.79
CA LEU A 18 11.28 -17.79 8.38
C LEU A 18 11.94 -16.52 7.80
N ALA A 19 11.86 -15.39 8.52
CA ALA A 19 12.31 -14.10 8.03
C ALA A 19 13.83 -14.04 7.81
N ILE A 20 14.62 -14.60 8.73
CA ILE A 20 16.09 -14.55 8.64
C ILE A 20 16.58 -15.36 7.43
N PRO A 21 16.23 -16.65 7.26
CA PRO A 21 16.60 -17.39 6.06
C PRO A 21 16.03 -16.80 4.78
N GLY A 22 14.80 -16.27 4.79
CA GLY A 22 14.22 -15.58 3.65
C GLY A 22 15.04 -14.36 3.21
N LEU A 23 15.47 -13.53 4.16
CA LEU A 23 16.36 -12.39 3.88
C LEU A 23 17.74 -12.82 3.38
N ILE A 24 18.35 -13.84 4.00
CA ILE A 24 19.66 -14.36 3.57
C ILE A 24 19.55 -14.92 2.14
N LEU A 25 18.51 -15.70 1.86
CA LEU A 25 18.27 -16.27 0.54
C LEU A 25 18.04 -15.18 -0.51
N GLY A 26 17.23 -14.17 -0.17
CA GLY A 26 16.99 -13.02 -1.06
C GLY A 26 18.28 -12.24 -1.34
N TYR A 27 19.13 -12.02 -0.33
CA TYR A 27 20.43 -11.40 -0.49
C TYR A 27 21.38 -12.22 -1.40
N LEU A 28 21.46 -13.54 -1.18
CA LEU A 28 22.29 -14.43 -2.01
C LEU A 28 21.79 -14.48 -3.46
N PHE A 29 20.48 -14.52 -3.67
CA PHE A 29 19.90 -14.50 -5.01
C PHE A 29 20.24 -13.19 -5.74
N ILE A 30 19.93 -12.03 -5.13
CA ILE A 30 20.07 -10.72 -5.77
C ILE A 30 21.55 -10.36 -6.02
N PHE A 31 22.42 -10.57 -5.04
CA PHE A 31 23.81 -10.08 -5.11
C PHE A 31 24.82 -11.12 -5.57
N HIS A 32 24.51 -12.41 -5.43
CA HIS A 32 25.43 -13.49 -5.77
C HIS A 32 24.89 -14.41 -6.87
N GLY A 33 23.69 -14.15 -7.41
CA GLY A 33 23.07 -14.99 -8.44
C GLY A 33 22.80 -16.41 -7.96
N TYR A 34 22.66 -16.62 -6.64
CA TYR A 34 22.47 -17.94 -6.07
C TYR A 34 21.07 -18.48 -6.37
N ASN A 35 21.02 -19.67 -6.98
CA ASN A 35 19.80 -20.43 -7.22
C ASN A 35 19.85 -21.73 -6.42
N ILE A 36 18.76 -22.09 -5.73
CA ILE A 36 18.66 -23.36 -5.03
C ILE A 36 18.64 -24.49 -6.07
N PRO A 37 19.58 -25.45 -6.00
CA PRO A 37 19.61 -26.58 -6.92
C PRO A 37 18.33 -27.41 -6.81
N GLY A 38 17.74 -27.79 -7.94
CA GLY A 38 16.53 -28.64 -7.99
C GLY A 38 15.20 -27.90 -7.84
N PHE A 39 15.22 -26.57 -7.78
CA PHE A 39 14.03 -25.70 -7.80
C PHE A 39 13.82 -25.02 -9.16
N ASP A 40 14.39 -25.59 -10.21
CA ASP A 40 14.15 -25.17 -11.58
C ASP A 40 12.80 -25.74 -12.05
N SER A 41 12.04 -24.97 -12.82
CA SER A 41 10.69 -25.33 -13.29
C SER A 41 10.63 -26.57 -14.20
N GLY A 42 11.78 -27.12 -14.60
CA GLY A 42 11.88 -28.32 -15.43
C GLY A 42 11.25 -28.17 -16.83
N ALA A 43 10.94 -26.94 -17.25
CA ALA A 43 10.28 -26.66 -18.51
C ALA A 43 11.26 -26.83 -19.69
N ASP A 44 10.77 -27.53 -20.72
CA ASP A 44 11.57 -28.07 -21.81
C ASP A 44 12.35 -26.98 -22.57
N SER A 45 13.60 -27.32 -22.88
CA SER A 45 14.67 -26.42 -23.35
C SER A 45 14.42 -25.70 -24.68
N ASN A 46 13.28 -25.97 -25.33
CA ASN A 46 12.86 -25.43 -26.62
C ASN A 46 11.99 -24.17 -26.52
N HIS A 47 11.48 -23.82 -25.33
CA HIS A 47 10.89 -22.51 -25.06
C HIS A 47 11.89 -21.65 -24.28
N MET A 48 12.16 -20.41 -24.71
CA MET A 48 13.00 -19.47 -23.96
C MET A 48 12.50 -19.25 -22.51
N LEU A 49 11.22 -19.54 -22.24
CA LEU A 49 10.60 -19.49 -20.92
C LEU A 49 11.08 -20.62 -19.97
N GLY A 50 11.46 -21.79 -20.50
CA GLY A 50 11.78 -22.98 -19.69
C GLY A 50 13.21 -23.04 -19.17
N LYS A 51 14.15 -22.33 -19.82
CA LYS A 51 15.57 -22.29 -19.43
C LYS A 51 15.88 -21.41 -18.21
N LEU A 52 14.93 -20.63 -17.70
CA LEU A 52 15.24 -19.50 -16.81
C LEU A 52 14.55 -19.51 -15.44
N ALA A 53 13.48 -20.29 -15.22
CA ALA A 53 12.64 -20.09 -14.03
C ALA A 53 13.08 -20.99 -12.86
N ASN A 54 13.94 -20.45 -11.99
CA ASN A 54 14.22 -21.01 -10.67
C ASN A 54 13.36 -20.29 -9.63
N TYR A 55 12.66 -21.04 -8.76
CA TYR A 55 11.73 -20.47 -7.78
C TYR A 55 12.40 -19.83 -6.54
N THR A 56 13.71 -19.59 -6.57
CA THR A 56 14.47 -19.12 -5.40
C THR A 56 14.01 -17.77 -4.90
N ASN A 57 13.73 -16.82 -5.80
CA ASN A 57 13.24 -15.49 -5.42
C ASN A 57 11.82 -15.54 -4.85
N GLU A 58 10.93 -16.37 -5.40
CA GLU A 58 9.57 -16.54 -4.91
C GLU A 58 9.57 -17.13 -3.50
N ILE A 59 10.44 -18.12 -3.25
CA ILE A 59 10.63 -18.71 -1.93
C ILE A 59 11.22 -17.69 -0.96
N ALA A 60 12.27 -16.96 -1.36
CA ALA A 60 12.91 -15.93 -0.53
C ALA A 60 11.90 -14.86 -0.11
N LEU A 61 11.12 -14.32 -1.05
CA LEU A 61 10.10 -13.32 -0.77
C LEU A 61 9.02 -13.87 0.16
N THR A 62 8.53 -15.09 -0.10
CA THR A 62 7.49 -15.73 0.71
C THR A 62 7.95 -15.93 2.15
N LEU A 63 9.16 -16.47 2.35
CA LEU A 63 9.76 -16.66 3.67
C LEU A 63 9.94 -15.33 4.42
N ALA A 64 10.45 -14.30 3.72
CA ALA A 64 10.65 -12.98 4.31
C ALA A 64 9.32 -12.34 4.72
N VAL A 65 8.35 -12.25 3.81
CA VAL A 65 7.05 -11.59 4.04
C VAL A 65 6.25 -12.32 5.12
N ILE A 66 6.08 -13.64 5.01
CA ILE A 66 5.35 -14.43 6.03
C ILE A 66 6.07 -14.35 7.37
N GLY A 67 7.40 -14.43 7.36
CA GLY A 67 8.22 -14.32 8.55
C GLY A 67 7.99 -13.00 9.28
N PHE A 68 8.06 -11.87 8.55
CA PHE A 68 7.81 -10.57 9.14
C PHE A 68 6.36 -10.36 9.58
N LEU A 69 5.36 -10.83 8.81
CA LEU A 69 3.97 -10.76 9.24
C LEU A 69 3.74 -11.51 10.57
N PHE A 70 4.35 -12.69 10.74
CA PHE A 70 4.29 -13.43 12.00
C PHE A 70 5.01 -12.71 13.14
N ILE A 71 6.18 -12.11 12.90
CA ILE A 71 6.89 -11.31 13.91
C ILE A 71 6.00 -10.14 14.36
N ALA A 72 5.44 -9.42 13.40
CA ALA A 72 4.83 -8.12 13.64
C ALA A 72 3.43 -8.23 14.27
N PHE A 73 2.68 -9.28 13.95
CA PHE A 73 1.32 -9.52 14.44
C PHE A 73 1.22 -10.66 15.46
N SER A 74 2.35 -11.09 16.04
CA SER A 74 2.36 -11.99 17.20
C SER A 74 2.02 -11.24 18.50
N LYS A 75 1.31 -11.92 19.41
CA LYS A 75 1.00 -11.41 20.76
C LYS A 75 2.27 -11.23 21.58
N VAL A 76 2.35 -10.11 22.30
CA VAL A 76 3.38 -9.87 23.31
C VAL A 76 2.91 -10.43 24.67
N LYS A 77 3.84 -10.71 25.61
CA LYS A 77 3.53 -11.29 26.93
C LYS A 77 2.40 -10.58 27.69
N ARG A 78 2.33 -9.25 27.60
CA ARG A 78 1.22 -8.43 28.07
C ARG A 78 0.69 -7.67 26.86
N GLU A 79 -0.55 -7.96 26.48
CA GLU A 79 -1.23 -7.32 25.37
C GLU A 79 -2.35 -6.46 25.96
N ASP A 80 -2.10 -5.16 26.04
CA ASP A 80 -3.07 -4.15 26.48
C ASP A 80 -3.44 -3.20 25.33
N GLU A 81 -4.33 -2.25 25.60
CA GLU A 81 -4.81 -1.32 24.58
C GLU A 81 -3.68 -0.41 24.05
N LEU A 82 -2.74 -0.02 24.92
CA LEU A 82 -1.58 0.78 24.54
C LEU A 82 -0.69 -0.02 23.58
N THR A 83 -0.36 -1.27 23.89
CA THR A 83 0.42 -2.17 23.04
C THR A 83 -0.22 -2.34 21.66
N ALA A 84 -1.54 -2.53 21.63
CA ALA A 84 -2.30 -2.59 20.38
C ALA A 84 -2.17 -1.29 19.58
N TYR A 85 -2.33 -0.13 20.24
CA TYR A 85 -2.15 1.17 19.62
C TYR A 85 -0.72 1.39 19.09
N LEU A 86 0.31 1.06 19.87
CA LEU A 86 1.72 1.19 19.46
C LEU A 86 2.04 0.37 18.23
N ARG A 87 1.45 -0.83 18.13
CA ARG A 87 1.57 -1.69 16.96
C ARG A 87 1.01 -1.01 15.72
N LEU A 88 -0.25 -0.56 15.77
CA LEU A 88 -0.87 0.09 14.62
C LEU A 88 -0.19 1.43 14.27
N ASN A 89 0.23 2.19 15.27
CA ASN A 89 1.00 3.41 15.08
C ASN A 89 2.34 3.12 14.39
N ALA A 90 3.05 2.05 14.79
CA ALA A 90 4.27 1.62 14.11
C ALA A 90 4.05 1.20 12.67
N LEU A 91 2.96 0.48 12.38
CA LEU A 91 2.59 0.14 11.02
C LEU A 91 2.32 1.39 10.17
N TYR A 92 1.54 2.33 10.71
CA TYR A 92 1.20 3.58 10.04
C TYR A 92 2.43 4.45 9.76
N TRP A 93 3.39 4.49 10.68
CA TRP A 93 4.68 5.16 10.43
C TRP A 93 5.56 4.42 9.43
N ALA A 94 5.57 3.09 9.45
CA ALA A 94 6.39 2.30 8.55
C ALA A 94 5.97 2.44 7.10
N VAL A 95 4.65 2.44 6.85
CA VAL A 95 4.08 2.78 5.54
C VAL A 95 4.55 4.18 5.13
N LEU A 96 4.35 5.21 5.96
CA LEU A 96 4.79 6.57 5.63
C LEU A 96 6.27 6.63 5.24
N ILE A 97 7.16 6.10 6.07
CA ILE A 97 8.61 6.13 5.84
C ILE A 97 8.97 5.40 4.54
N ASN A 98 8.36 4.25 4.28
CA ASN A 98 8.58 3.49 3.05
C ASN A 98 8.22 4.33 1.80
N TYR A 99 7.09 5.02 1.81
CA TYR A 99 6.72 5.88 0.69
C TYR A 99 7.50 7.20 0.64
N LEU A 100 8.08 7.66 1.75
CA LEU A 100 9.04 8.76 1.71
C LEU A 100 10.34 8.33 1.02
N PHE A 101 10.81 7.10 1.26
CA PHE A 101 11.92 6.54 0.48
C PHE A 101 11.56 6.37 -0.99
N TYR A 102 10.33 5.93 -1.29
CA TYR A 102 9.84 5.87 -2.66
C TYR A 102 9.85 7.23 -3.35
N GLY A 103 9.27 8.25 -2.69
CA GLY A 103 9.24 9.62 -3.21
C GLY A 103 10.64 10.20 -3.42
N LYS A 104 11.59 9.89 -2.52
CA LYS A 104 13.02 10.23 -2.72
C LYS A 104 13.56 9.59 -3.99
N SER A 105 13.31 8.30 -4.21
CA SER A 105 13.74 7.58 -5.41
C SER A 105 13.19 8.21 -6.69
N LEU A 106 11.90 8.57 -6.70
CA LEU A 106 11.27 9.26 -7.83
C LEU A 106 11.94 10.61 -8.15
N ILE A 107 12.30 11.37 -7.11
CA ILE A 107 12.98 12.66 -7.30
C ILE A 107 14.40 12.45 -7.85
N MET A 108 15.12 11.45 -7.34
CA MET A 108 16.47 11.12 -7.81
C MET A 108 16.46 10.68 -9.27
N ASP A 109 15.56 9.79 -9.66
CA ASP A 109 15.39 9.39 -11.07
C ASP A 109 14.98 10.57 -11.96
N GLY A 110 14.08 11.43 -11.48
CA GLY A 110 13.69 12.65 -12.20
C GLY A 110 14.86 13.61 -12.44
N ILE A 111 15.73 13.82 -11.44
CA ILE A 111 16.95 14.62 -11.59
C ILE A 111 17.96 13.91 -12.50
N GLY A 112 18.14 12.60 -12.34
CA GLY A 112 19.04 11.78 -13.15
C GLY A 112 18.71 11.88 -14.63
N MET A 113 17.43 11.86 -14.98
CA MET A 113 16.95 12.03 -16.35
C MET A 113 17.25 13.44 -16.91
N MET A 114 17.28 14.48 -16.07
CA MET A 114 17.65 15.84 -16.49
C MET A 114 19.16 15.99 -16.71
N VAL A 115 19.99 15.32 -15.91
CA VAL A 115 21.46 15.40 -15.97
C VAL A 115 22.01 14.51 -17.08
N SER A 116 21.46 13.32 -17.24
CA SER A 116 21.89 12.31 -18.20
C SER A 116 20.67 11.56 -18.74
N PRO A 117 20.01 12.10 -19.80
CA PRO A 117 18.81 11.49 -20.39
C PRO A 117 18.99 10.04 -20.85
N ASP A 118 20.22 9.66 -21.20
CA ASP A 118 20.56 8.30 -21.65
C ASP A 118 20.94 7.35 -20.49
N ALA A 119 21.11 7.87 -19.27
CA ALA A 119 21.35 7.05 -18.07
C ALA A 119 20.00 6.56 -17.53
N TYR A 120 19.46 5.52 -18.16
CA TYR A 120 18.14 4.99 -17.83
C TYR A 120 18.11 4.31 -16.45
N GLY A 121 17.37 4.90 -15.50
CA GLY A 121 16.33 4.22 -14.71
C GLY A 121 16.69 3.10 -13.72
N GLY A 122 17.81 3.20 -13.00
CA GLY A 122 18.19 2.18 -12.02
C GLY A 122 17.47 2.28 -10.66
N GLU A 123 17.35 3.49 -10.09
CA GLU A 123 17.06 3.58 -8.65
C GLU A 123 15.62 3.25 -8.29
N VAL A 124 14.62 3.74 -9.04
CA VAL A 124 13.20 3.41 -8.75
C VAL A 124 12.91 1.94 -8.98
N HIS A 125 13.49 1.33 -10.02
CA HIS A 125 13.29 -0.09 -10.33
C HIS A 125 13.85 -0.99 -9.23
N ASP A 126 15.08 -0.72 -8.81
CA ASP A 126 15.73 -1.42 -7.70
C ASP A 126 14.93 -1.21 -6.40
N PHE A 127 14.48 0.02 -6.15
CA PHE A 127 13.71 0.33 -4.95
C PHE A 127 12.35 -0.41 -4.92
N ILE A 128 11.63 -0.53 -6.03
CA ILE A 128 10.35 -1.26 -6.10
C ILE A 128 10.55 -2.72 -5.66
N SER A 129 11.65 -3.35 -6.09
CA SER A 129 12.00 -4.73 -5.73
C SER A 129 12.22 -4.88 -4.22
N TYR A 130 12.92 -3.92 -3.59
CA TYR A 130 13.14 -3.92 -2.13
C TYR A 130 11.92 -3.45 -1.33
N ASN A 131 10.99 -2.73 -1.96
CA ASN A 131 9.81 -2.16 -1.32
C ASN A 131 8.91 -3.23 -0.72
N LEU A 132 8.94 -4.44 -1.25
CA LEU A 132 8.08 -5.54 -0.81
C LEU A 132 8.28 -5.87 0.67
N CYS A 133 9.53 -5.89 1.14
CA CYS A 133 9.85 -6.23 2.54
C CYS A 133 10.10 -5.00 3.44
N THR A 134 10.45 -3.86 2.84
CA THR A 134 10.89 -2.66 3.58
C THR A 134 9.87 -2.12 4.60
N PRO A 135 8.56 -1.96 4.29
CA PRO A 135 7.55 -1.55 5.27
C PRO A 135 7.48 -2.48 6.48
N LEU A 136 7.57 -3.80 6.26
CA LEU A 136 7.47 -4.77 7.34
C LEU A 136 8.71 -4.75 8.25
N ILE A 137 9.89 -4.54 7.66
CA ILE A 137 11.14 -4.37 8.43
C ILE A 137 11.05 -3.12 9.30
N ILE A 138 10.72 -1.96 8.71
CA ILE A 138 10.59 -0.69 9.45
C ILE A 138 9.53 -0.83 10.54
N PHE A 139 8.41 -1.48 10.22
CA PHE A 139 7.34 -1.74 11.18
C PHE A 139 7.83 -2.56 12.38
N CYS A 140 8.47 -3.70 12.14
CA CYS A 140 8.99 -4.55 13.20
C CYS A 140 9.98 -3.77 14.09
N LEU A 141 10.97 -3.12 13.47
CA LEU A 141 11.98 -2.34 14.19
C LEU A 141 11.35 -1.25 15.06
N ARG A 142 10.46 -0.44 14.46
CA ARG A 142 9.79 0.66 15.17
C ARG A 142 8.87 0.15 16.27
N PHE A 143 8.13 -0.93 16.04
CA PHE A 143 7.22 -1.49 17.04
C PHE A 143 7.99 -1.94 18.29
N TYR A 144 9.06 -2.72 18.11
CA TYR A 144 9.86 -3.18 19.25
C TYR A 144 10.62 -2.04 19.94
N TYR A 145 11.08 -1.03 19.19
CA TYR A 145 11.63 0.20 19.76
C TYR A 145 10.61 0.92 20.65
N LEU A 146 9.37 1.10 20.17
CA LEU A 146 8.31 1.73 20.96
C LEU A 146 7.93 0.92 22.20
N LEU A 147 7.89 -0.42 22.10
CA LEU A 147 7.66 -1.27 23.27
C LEU A 147 8.77 -1.13 24.31
N TYR A 148 10.03 -1.00 23.88
CA TYR A 148 11.14 -0.76 24.78
C TYR A 148 11.02 0.60 25.47
N LYS A 149 10.77 1.66 24.70
CA LYS A 149 10.63 3.03 25.21
C LYS A 149 9.45 3.16 26.19
N ASN A 150 8.28 2.64 25.82
CA ASN A 150 7.05 2.85 26.60
C ASN A 150 6.96 2.04 27.89
N LYS A 151 7.86 1.09 28.15
CA LYS A 151 8.02 0.50 29.49
C LYS A 151 8.36 1.53 30.56
N GLN A 152 8.91 2.69 30.16
CA GLN A 152 9.44 3.70 31.08
C GLN A 152 8.52 4.93 31.21
N SER A 153 7.87 5.36 30.12
CA SER A 153 7.15 6.64 30.08
C SER A 153 5.64 6.54 29.91
N ASN A 154 5.08 5.39 29.52
CA ASN A 154 3.65 5.22 29.18
C ASN A 154 3.10 6.30 28.22
N GLU A 155 3.92 6.77 27.28
CA GLU A 155 3.54 7.83 26.34
C GLU A 155 2.72 7.26 25.17
N VAL A 156 1.63 7.95 24.83
CA VAL A 156 0.86 7.67 23.60
C VAL A 156 1.46 8.46 22.44
N PRO A 157 2.12 7.81 21.46
CA PRO A 157 2.74 8.52 20.34
C PRO A 157 1.68 9.11 19.42
N ARG A 158 1.90 10.33 18.92
CA ARG A 158 0.99 10.97 17.96
C ARG A 158 1.09 10.34 16.57
N LEU A 159 0.01 10.45 15.80
CA LEU A 159 0.01 10.06 14.39
C LEU A 159 0.77 11.10 13.54
N PRO A 160 1.54 10.65 12.54
CA PRO A 160 2.15 11.53 11.56
C PRO A 160 1.08 11.93 10.55
N LEU A 161 0.51 13.12 10.70
CA LEU A 161 -0.45 13.66 9.75
C LEU A 161 0.15 14.84 9.02
N LEU A 162 -0.04 14.88 7.71
CA LEU A 162 0.44 15.96 6.86
C LEU A 162 -0.57 17.12 6.89
N LYS A 163 -0.10 18.31 7.27
CA LYS A 163 -0.91 19.54 7.29
C LYS A 163 -0.93 20.20 5.92
N ILE A 164 -1.62 19.59 4.94
CA ILE A 164 -1.65 20.02 3.53
C ILE A 164 -3.02 20.65 3.16
N SER A 165 -3.68 21.36 4.08
CA SER A 165 -5.09 21.79 3.92
C SER A 165 -5.39 22.56 2.63
N ALA A 166 -4.46 23.40 2.15
CA ALA A 166 -4.61 24.16 0.91
C ALA A 166 -4.55 23.28 -0.36
N PHE A 167 -3.68 22.27 -0.39
CA PHE A 167 -3.46 21.44 -1.59
C PHE A 167 -4.26 20.14 -1.58
N THR A 168 -4.93 19.78 -0.48
CA THR A 168 -5.71 18.52 -0.39
C THR A 168 -6.72 18.38 -1.52
N LYS A 169 -7.41 19.45 -1.94
CA LYS A 169 -8.35 19.42 -3.07
C LYS A 169 -7.65 19.12 -4.39
N ILE A 170 -6.48 19.72 -4.61
CA ILE A 170 -5.66 19.51 -5.81
C ILE A 170 -5.12 18.07 -5.84
N VAL A 171 -4.56 17.58 -4.73
CA VAL A 171 -4.06 16.20 -4.62
C VAL A 171 -5.17 15.19 -4.92
N ARG A 172 -6.39 15.41 -4.39
CA ARG A 172 -7.55 14.56 -4.70
C ARG A 172 -7.88 14.56 -6.18
N LEU A 173 -7.94 15.74 -6.80
CA LEU A 173 -8.21 15.87 -8.23
C LEU A 173 -7.15 15.14 -9.07
N LEU A 174 -5.87 15.31 -8.74
CA LEU A 174 -4.75 14.64 -9.43
C LEU A 174 -4.81 13.12 -9.29
N CYS A 175 -5.13 12.60 -8.09
CA CYS A 175 -5.33 11.18 -7.89
C CYS A 175 -6.45 10.64 -8.78
N ILE A 176 -7.60 11.33 -8.82
CA ILE A 176 -8.75 10.91 -9.64
C ILE A 176 -8.39 10.95 -11.13
N LEU A 177 -7.84 12.07 -11.61
CA LEU A 177 -7.44 12.22 -13.01
C LEU A 177 -6.43 11.15 -13.42
N GLY A 178 -5.38 10.95 -12.62
CA GLY A 178 -4.39 9.93 -12.91
C GLY A 178 -4.97 8.52 -12.88
N THR A 179 -5.96 8.21 -12.03
CA THR A 179 -6.61 6.88 -12.04
C THR A 179 -7.39 6.66 -13.32
N VAL A 180 -8.11 7.68 -13.79
CA VAL A 180 -8.83 7.61 -15.06
C VAL A 180 -7.85 7.37 -16.21
N VAL A 181 -6.73 8.12 -16.24
CA VAL A 181 -5.67 7.93 -17.23
C VAL A 181 -5.08 6.52 -17.16
N ALA A 182 -4.79 6.01 -15.95
CA ALA A 182 -4.24 4.67 -15.78
C ALA A 182 -5.20 3.56 -16.25
N VAL A 183 -6.51 3.72 -16.02
CA VAL A 183 -7.52 2.78 -16.51
C VAL A 183 -7.64 2.83 -18.03
N ILE A 184 -7.68 4.03 -18.62
CA ILE A 184 -7.68 4.20 -20.07
C ILE A 184 -6.44 3.53 -20.68
N MET A 185 -5.27 3.71 -20.05
CA MET A 185 -4.03 3.05 -20.47
C MET A 185 -4.09 1.54 -20.36
N ALA A 186 -4.58 0.99 -19.25
CA ALA A 186 -4.73 -0.45 -19.11
C ALA A 186 -5.64 -1.03 -20.22
N VAL A 187 -6.76 -0.37 -20.51
CA VAL A 187 -7.67 -0.75 -21.62
C VAL A 187 -6.98 -0.61 -22.97
N TYR A 188 -6.24 0.48 -23.18
CA TYR A 188 -5.46 0.72 -24.39
C TYR A 188 -4.39 -0.35 -24.58
N THR A 189 -3.52 -0.62 -23.61
CA THR A 189 -2.48 -1.66 -23.70
C THR A 189 -3.09 -3.05 -23.94
N LEU A 190 -4.21 -3.38 -23.30
CA LEU A 190 -4.91 -4.65 -23.52
C LEU A 190 -5.53 -4.79 -24.92
N GLY A 191 -5.98 -3.69 -25.55
CA GLY A 191 -6.64 -3.71 -26.87
C GLY A 191 -5.78 -3.22 -28.06
N PHE A 192 -4.70 -2.47 -27.81
CA PHE A 192 -3.83 -1.85 -28.80
C PHE A 192 -2.70 -2.77 -29.20
N ASN A 193 -2.10 -3.51 -28.25
CA ASN A 193 -1.08 -4.52 -28.54
C ASN A 193 -1.62 -5.69 -29.39
N THR A 194 -2.95 -5.79 -29.56
CA THR A 194 -3.59 -6.72 -30.50
C THR A 194 -3.80 -6.15 -31.89
N PHE A 195 -3.62 -4.84 -32.11
CA PHE A 195 -4.03 -4.14 -33.33
C PHE A 195 -2.95 -3.30 -34.01
N PHE A 196 -1.89 -2.87 -33.30
CA PHE A 196 -0.84 -2.01 -33.83
C PHE A 196 0.54 -2.45 -33.35
N ASP A 197 1.52 -2.49 -34.27
CA ASP A 197 2.87 -3.03 -34.02
C ASP A 197 3.82 -2.06 -33.29
N ASP A 198 3.55 -0.75 -33.35
CA ASP A 198 4.42 0.28 -32.76
C ASP A 198 3.75 1.01 -31.58
N GLU A 199 4.36 0.94 -30.38
CA GLU A 199 3.91 1.75 -29.24
C GLU A 199 4.18 3.24 -29.50
N PRO A 200 3.17 4.11 -29.31
CA PRO A 200 3.37 5.53 -29.52
C PRO A 200 4.23 6.14 -28.40
N LYS A 201 5.11 7.07 -28.77
CA LYS A 201 6.03 7.75 -27.83
C LYS A 201 5.34 8.40 -26.62
N TRP A 202 4.07 8.80 -26.76
CA TRP A 202 3.33 9.42 -25.66
C TRP A 202 2.98 8.42 -24.54
N ALA A 203 2.93 7.11 -24.82
CA ALA A 203 2.67 6.08 -23.82
C ALA A 203 3.71 6.11 -22.68
N ASN A 204 4.98 6.40 -23.00
CA ASN A 204 6.06 6.52 -22.03
C ASN A 204 5.82 7.62 -20.98
N TYR A 205 5.27 8.77 -21.38
CA TYR A 205 4.92 9.84 -20.44
C TYR A 205 3.74 9.47 -19.53
N LEU A 206 2.89 8.53 -19.95
CA LEU A 206 1.76 8.07 -19.15
C LEU A 206 2.17 6.96 -18.19
N TYR A 207 3.08 6.06 -18.61
CA TYR A 207 3.72 5.11 -17.70
C TYR A 207 4.48 5.85 -16.58
N SER A 208 5.20 6.94 -16.90
CA SER A 208 5.87 7.74 -15.87
C SER A 208 4.87 8.37 -14.88
N LEU A 209 3.73 8.89 -15.35
CA LEU A 209 2.66 9.39 -14.48
C LEU A 209 2.15 8.30 -13.52
N TYR A 210 2.02 7.07 -13.99
CA TYR A 210 1.58 5.94 -13.17
C TYR A 210 2.54 5.64 -12.01
N TYR A 211 3.86 5.71 -12.23
CA TYR A 211 4.86 5.59 -11.15
C TYR A 211 4.74 6.71 -10.08
N PHE A 212 4.19 7.89 -10.41
CA PHE A 212 3.94 8.93 -9.40
C PHE A 212 2.69 8.66 -8.54
N MET A 213 1.77 7.80 -8.99
CA MET A 213 0.47 7.59 -8.35
C MET A 213 0.53 7.06 -6.92
N PRO A 214 1.37 6.06 -6.57
CA PRO A 214 1.48 5.61 -5.18
C PRO A 214 1.82 6.74 -4.21
N PHE A 215 2.70 7.66 -4.62
CA PHE A 215 3.08 8.81 -3.80
C PHE A 215 1.94 9.82 -3.66
N LEU A 216 1.19 10.10 -4.74
CA LEU A 216 0.02 10.99 -4.68
C LEU A 216 -1.08 10.42 -3.76
N PHE A 217 -1.37 9.12 -3.86
CA PHE A 217 -2.31 8.47 -2.96
C PHE A 217 -1.87 8.53 -1.50
N LEU A 218 -0.56 8.40 -1.23
CA LEU A 218 -0.02 8.58 0.11
C LEU A 218 -0.30 9.99 0.64
N LEU A 219 0.00 11.03 -0.15
CA LEU A 219 -0.25 12.42 0.26
C LEU A 219 -1.73 12.63 0.61
N TRP A 220 -2.65 12.03 -0.14
CA TRP A 220 -4.07 12.06 0.19
C TRP A 220 -4.38 11.27 1.46
N ALA A 221 -3.85 10.05 1.59
CA ALA A 221 -4.08 9.16 2.74
C ALA A 221 -3.64 9.79 4.07
N TYR A 222 -2.51 10.51 4.07
CA TYR A 222 -1.92 11.13 5.26
C TYR A 222 -2.35 12.59 5.46
N SER A 223 -3.20 13.14 4.58
CA SER A 223 -3.76 14.48 4.76
C SER A 223 -4.64 14.53 6.01
N LYS A 224 -4.39 15.53 6.86
CA LYS A 224 -5.15 15.78 8.09
C LYS A 224 -6.59 16.19 7.76
N GLU A 225 -7.57 15.62 8.46
CA GLU A 225 -8.96 16.08 8.36
C GLU A 225 -9.19 17.38 9.18
N PRO A 226 -10.19 18.21 8.84
CA PRO A 226 -10.45 19.48 9.51
C PRO A 226 -10.67 19.33 11.02
N ALA A 227 -11.41 18.30 11.43
CA ALA A 227 -11.58 17.88 12.82
C ALA A 227 -10.97 16.48 12.96
N GLU A 228 -9.80 16.39 13.58
CA GLU A 228 -9.11 15.12 13.81
C GLU A 228 -9.13 14.82 15.31
N ASP A 229 -9.97 13.89 15.71
CA ASP A 229 -10.12 13.42 17.08
C ASP A 229 -9.51 12.01 17.28
N GLU A 230 -9.62 11.48 18.50
CA GLU A 230 -9.11 10.14 18.83
C GLU A 230 -9.82 9.03 18.06
N LEU A 231 -11.12 9.20 17.79
CA LEU A 231 -11.94 8.22 17.07
C LEU A 231 -11.52 8.13 15.60
N ILE A 232 -11.33 9.26 14.92
CA ILE A 232 -10.83 9.32 13.54
C ILE A 232 -9.42 8.77 13.45
N SER A 233 -8.56 9.12 14.42
CA SER A 233 -7.21 8.56 14.54
C SER A 233 -7.25 7.03 14.66
N SER A 234 -8.18 6.51 15.46
CA SER A 234 -8.40 5.08 15.63
C SER A 234 -8.82 4.41 14.31
N LEU A 235 -9.69 5.08 13.56
CA LEU A 235 -10.22 4.60 12.30
C LEU A 235 -9.15 4.48 11.23
N ARG A 236 -8.23 5.46 11.16
CA ARG A 236 -7.09 5.43 10.25
C ARG A 236 -6.18 4.24 10.57
N LEU A 237 -5.86 4.05 11.85
CA LEU A 237 -5.00 2.96 12.28
C LEU A 237 -5.57 1.59 11.89
N GLU A 238 -6.85 1.36 12.14
CA GLU A 238 -7.51 0.12 11.75
C GLU A 238 -7.63 -0.04 10.22
N ALA A 239 -7.96 1.03 9.50
CA ALA A 239 -8.05 0.99 8.04
C ALA A 239 -6.68 0.67 7.40
N MET A 240 -5.59 1.21 7.96
CA MET A 240 -4.24 0.97 7.47
C MET A 240 -3.82 -0.48 7.70
N GLN A 241 -4.17 -1.05 8.86
CA GLN A 241 -3.93 -2.46 9.14
C GLN A 241 -4.58 -3.36 8.10
N ILE A 242 -5.86 -3.12 7.78
CA ILE A 242 -6.58 -3.91 6.79
C ILE A 242 -5.98 -3.73 5.40
N ALA A 243 -5.63 -2.50 5.03
CA ALA A 243 -5.01 -2.22 3.74
C ALA A 243 -3.70 -2.98 3.55
N VAL A 244 -2.84 -2.99 4.57
CA VAL A 244 -1.58 -3.76 4.55
C VAL A 244 -1.85 -5.26 4.48
N TYR A 245 -2.80 -5.80 5.25
CA TYR A 245 -3.14 -7.22 5.19
C TYR A 245 -3.63 -7.67 3.82
N VAL A 246 -4.56 -6.93 3.22
CA VAL A 246 -5.09 -7.26 1.89
C VAL A 246 -3.99 -7.15 0.85
N ASN A 247 -3.17 -6.09 0.91
CA ASN A 247 -2.06 -5.88 -0.01
C ASN A 247 -1.03 -7.02 0.04
N TYR A 248 -0.59 -7.45 1.23
CA TYR A 248 0.37 -8.54 1.35
C TYR A 248 -0.23 -9.91 0.99
N ALA A 249 -1.53 -10.13 1.21
CA ALA A 249 -2.20 -11.33 0.74
C ALA A 249 -2.21 -11.40 -0.80
N VAL A 250 -2.54 -10.28 -1.46
CA VAL A 250 -2.47 -10.18 -2.93
C VAL A 250 -1.04 -10.37 -3.41
N LEU A 251 -0.04 -9.75 -2.76
CA LEU A 251 1.37 -9.93 -3.11
C LEU A 251 1.80 -11.40 -3.11
N LEU A 252 1.47 -12.13 -2.03
CA LEU A 252 1.85 -13.53 -1.88
C LEU A 252 1.17 -14.42 -2.93
N ILE A 253 -0.10 -14.16 -3.27
CA ILE A 253 -0.81 -14.89 -4.34
C ILE A 253 -0.14 -14.59 -5.69
N SER A 254 0.12 -13.32 -5.98
CA SER A 254 0.75 -12.89 -7.22
C SER A 254 2.16 -13.44 -7.41
N ASN A 255 2.92 -13.58 -6.33
CA ASN A 255 4.28 -14.12 -6.33
C ASN A 255 4.36 -15.55 -6.91
N PHE A 256 3.29 -16.34 -6.84
CA PHE A 256 3.24 -17.67 -7.46
C PHE A 256 2.45 -17.71 -8.77
N SER A 257 1.83 -16.58 -9.15
CA SER A 257 0.93 -16.49 -10.31
C SER A 257 1.59 -15.84 -11.53
N PHE A 258 2.57 -14.95 -11.32
CA PHE A 258 3.22 -14.17 -12.37
C PHE A 258 4.74 -14.32 -12.30
N PHE A 259 5.43 -14.27 -13.45
CA PHE A 259 6.88 -14.40 -13.53
C PHE A 259 7.52 -13.21 -14.27
N TYR A 260 8.80 -12.93 -13.96
CA TYR A 260 9.63 -11.92 -14.63
C TYR A 260 8.95 -10.53 -14.77
N PHE A 261 8.78 -10.07 -16.02
CA PHE A 261 8.27 -8.76 -16.36
C PHE A 261 6.81 -8.56 -15.92
N GLU A 262 6.00 -9.62 -15.98
CA GLU A 262 4.63 -9.56 -15.49
C GLU A 262 4.60 -9.33 -13.97
N PHE A 263 5.50 -10.00 -13.24
CA PHE A 263 5.59 -9.81 -11.79
C PHE A 263 6.05 -8.39 -11.43
N LEU A 264 6.98 -7.79 -12.19
CA LEU A 264 7.40 -6.40 -12.00
C LEU A 264 6.23 -5.42 -12.11
N ILE A 265 5.37 -5.57 -13.12
CA ILE A 265 4.15 -4.75 -13.27
C ILE A 265 3.26 -4.90 -12.03
N VAL A 266 3.07 -6.13 -11.56
CA VAL A 266 2.26 -6.41 -10.36
C VAL A 266 2.85 -5.75 -9.11
N GLN A 267 4.18 -5.65 -8.98
CA GLN A 267 4.81 -4.92 -7.87
C GLN A 267 4.51 -3.42 -7.91
N VAL A 268 4.46 -2.80 -9.09
CA VAL A 268 4.07 -1.38 -9.21
C VAL A 268 2.61 -1.17 -8.78
N PHE A 269 1.71 -2.07 -9.18
CA PHE A 269 0.33 -2.06 -8.67
C PHE A 269 0.28 -2.29 -7.16
N ASN A 270 1.09 -3.21 -6.65
CA ASN A 270 1.17 -3.50 -5.23
C ASN A 270 1.50 -2.23 -4.43
N LEU A 271 2.45 -1.42 -4.91
CA LEU A 271 2.79 -0.14 -4.29
C LEU A 271 1.63 0.85 -4.28
N SER A 272 0.76 0.89 -5.29
CA SER A 272 -0.42 1.76 -5.28
C SER A 272 -1.55 1.26 -4.38
N THR A 273 -1.64 -0.06 -4.17
CA THR A 273 -2.82 -0.66 -3.51
C THR A 273 -2.90 -0.40 -2.00
N ILE A 274 -1.79 -0.29 -1.25
CA ILE A 274 -1.86 0.03 0.20
C ILE A 274 -2.60 1.35 0.43
N PRO A 275 -2.15 2.51 -0.10
CA PRO A 275 -2.82 3.78 0.16
C PRO A 275 -4.21 3.83 -0.47
N LEU A 276 -4.44 3.16 -1.61
CA LEU A 276 -5.75 3.10 -2.25
C LEU A 276 -6.78 2.33 -1.40
N ILE A 277 -6.45 1.11 -0.97
CA ILE A 277 -7.32 0.29 -0.10
C ILE A 277 -7.57 1.03 1.23
N PHE A 278 -6.53 1.63 1.80
CA PHE A 278 -6.66 2.47 2.99
C PHE A 278 -7.69 3.59 2.77
N LEU A 279 -7.57 4.35 1.68
CA LEU A 279 -8.47 5.47 1.37
C LEU A 279 -9.91 5.00 1.23
N ILE A 280 -10.14 3.90 0.50
CA ILE A 280 -11.47 3.32 0.32
C ILE A 280 -12.09 2.97 1.68
N ILE A 281 -11.38 2.20 2.51
CA ILE A 281 -11.86 1.74 3.81
C ILE A 281 -12.09 2.92 4.75
N PHE A 282 -11.11 3.84 4.83
CA PHE A 282 -11.18 5.00 5.72
C PHE A 282 -12.35 5.90 5.36
N ARG A 283 -12.55 6.22 4.08
CA ARG A 283 -13.65 7.08 3.61
C ARG A 283 -15.01 6.43 3.85
N TYR A 284 -15.15 5.15 3.54
CA TYR A 284 -16.38 4.40 3.81
C TYR A 284 -16.74 4.43 5.30
N ARG A 285 -15.76 4.16 6.17
CA ARG A 285 -16.01 4.14 7.61
C ARG A 285 -16.28 5.53 8.18
N LEU A 286 -15.64 6.57 7.66
CA LEU A 286 -15.88 7.96 8.05
C LEU A 286 -17.30 8.39 7.66
N PHE A 287 -17.76 8.04 6.46
CA PHE A 287 -19.14 8.27 6.01
C PHE A 287 -20.16 7.54 6.88
N ARG A 288 -19.88 6.29 7.26
CA ARG A 288 -20.73 5.52 8.17
C ARG A 288 -20.83 6.20 9.53
N LEU A 289 -19.71 6.69 10.06
CA LEU A 289 -19.65 7.36 11.34
C LEU A 289 -20.45 8.66 11.35
N SER A 290 -20.33 9.50 10.30
CA SER A 290 -21.10 10.74 10.20
C SER A 290 -22.60 10.50 10.19
N ARG A 291 -23.08 9.42 9.56
CA ARG A 291 -24.50 9.04 9.56
C ARG A 291 -25.00 8.53 10.91
N GLN A 292 -24.13 7.95 11.75
CA GLN A 292 -24.49 7.49 13.09
C GLN A 292 -24.60 8.65 14.08
N GLN A 293 -23.81 9.71 13.86
CA GLN A 293 -23.75 10.87 14.75
C GLN A 293 -24.84 11.92 14.46
N TYR A 294 -25.42 11.92 13.25
CA TYR A 294 -26.54 12.78 12.83
C TYR A 294 -27.63 11.98 12.10
N PRO A 295 -28.46 11.19 12.81
CA PRO A 295 -29.46 10.33 12.18
C PRO A 295 -30.65 11.08 11.57
N GLU A 296 -31.02 12.24 12.11
CA GLU A 296 -32.25 12.96 11.74
C GLU A 296 -32.14 13.68 10.38
N ASP A 297 -30.98 14.27 10.06
CA ASP A 297 -30.77 15.00 8.79
C ASP A 297 -30.79 14.09 7.55
N ALA A 298 -30.50 12.80 7.72
CA ALA A 298 -30.49 11.81 6.63
C ALA A 298 -31.88 11.22 6.31
N ALA A 299 -32.83 11.33 7.24
CA ALA A 299 -34.22 10.91 7.04
C ALA A 299 -35.00 11.97 6.24
N ASP A 300 -34.74 13.25 6.48
CA ASP A 300 -35.41 14.36 5.81
C ASP A 300 -34.91 14.59 4.38
N SER A 301 -33.63 14.31 4.08
CA SER A 301 -33.08 14.43 2.72
C SER A 301 -33.61 13.36 1.74
N GLY A 302 -34.23 12.29 2.25
CA GLY A 302 -34.88 11.24 1.44
C GLY A 302 -36.38 11.43 1.26
N ALA A 303 -36.99 12.42 1.92
CA ALA A 303 -38.44 12.66 1.91
C ALA A 303 -38.87 13.90 1.09
N LEU A 304 -37.93 14.67 0.55
CA LEU A 304 -38.21 15.90 -0.21
C LEU A 304 -38.26 15.73 -1.74
N GLU A 305 -38.27 14.50 -2.25
CA GLU A 305 -38.51 14.19 -3.67
C GLU A 305 -39.71 13.26 -3.84
N THR A 306 -40.92 13.69 -3.45
CA THR A 306 -42.20 13.33 -4.11
C THR A 306 -43.36 14.10 -3.48
N ASP A 307 -43.62 15.33 -3.91
CA ASP A 307 -45.02 15.78 -4.04
C ASP A 307 -45.17 16.77 -5.20
N PRO A 308 -45.54 16.30 -6.40
CA PRO A 308 -45.94 17.13 -7.52
C PRO A 308 -47.47 17.27 -7.59
N SER A 309 -48.11 17.72 -6.51
CA SER A 309 -49.50 18.18 -6.53
C SER A 309 -49.80 18.96 -5.25
N ILE A 310 -49.84 20.28 -5.25
CA ILE A 310 -51.09 21.01 -5.40
C ILE A 310 -50.76 22.45 -5.83
N GLY A 311 -51.25 22.82 -7.02
CA GLY A 311 -51.33 24.19 -7.45
C GLY A 311 -52.66 24.85 -7.04
N LEU A 312 -52.61 26.19 -7.10
CA LEU A 312 -53.70 27.15 -7.33
C LEU A 312 -54.42 27.79 -6.12
N LYS A 313 -54.19 29.12 -6.06
CA LYS A 313 -55.17 30.22 -5.90
C LYS A 313 -55.99 30.30 -4.59
N HIS A 314 -55.86 31.40 -3.85
CA HIS A 314 -56.73 32.59 -3.99
C HIS A 314 -56.36 33.73 -3.01
N THR A 315 -56.35 34.94 -3.58
CA THR A 315 -56.65 36.30 -3.09
C THR A 315 -57.09 36.58 -1.63
N ASN A 316 -56.52 37.67 -1.11
CA ASN A 316 -57.06 38.76 -0.27
C ASN A 316 -57.91 38.45 0.98
N ASN A 317 -57.41 38.94 2.12
CA ASN A 317 -58.03 40.03 2.89
C ASN A 317 -56.94 40.83 3.61
#